data_AF-A0A6J5U675-F1
#
_entry.id   AF-A0A6J5U675-F1
#
_cell.length_a   1.000
_cell.length_b   1.000
_cell.length_c   1.000
_cell.angle_alpha   90.00
_cell.angle_beta   90.00
_cell.angle_gamma   90.00
#
_symmetry.space_group_name_H-M   'P 1'
#
loop_
_entity.id
_entity.type
_entity.pdbx_description
1 polymer ?
#
loop_
_entity_poly.entity_id
_entity_poly.type
_entity_poly.pdbx_seq_one_letter_code
_entity_poly.pdbx_strand_id
1 'polypeptide(L)' 'MAGELTAFRFMKSRHRPHTTDLQAAAGWGIAAVTGALWLVQPFDWLRKTFLEKPEPEDK' A
#
# COMPACT_ATOMS: atom_id res chain seq x y z
N MET A 1 20.60 10.68 43.52
CA MET A 1 20.96 10.20 42.18
C MET A 1 20.51 8.74 42.00
N ALA A 2 19.20 8.48 41.89
CA ALA A 2 18.65 7.12 41.72
C ALA A 2 17.30 7.10 40.95
N GLY A 3 17.01 8.17 40.20
CA GLY A 3 15.75 8.32 39.44
C GLY A 3 15.93 8.47 37.93
N GLU A 4 17.16 8.61 37.45
CA GLU A 4 17.43 8.93 36.04
C GLU A 4 17.56 7.67 35.16
N LEU A 5 17.94 6.53 35.74
CA LEU A 5 18.16 5.27 35.01
C LEU A 5 16.86 4.49 34.71
N THR A 6 15.75 4.83 35.36
CA THR A 6 14.43 4.22 35.12
C THR A 6 13.64 4.89 34.00
N ALA A 7 13.91 6.17 33.71
CA ALA A 7 13.26 6.89 32.60
C ALA A 7 13.66 6.34 31.22
N PHE A 8 14.88 5.83 31.08
CA PHE A 8 15.39 5.32 29.80
C PHE A 8 14.98 3.88 29.47
N ARG A 9 14.45 3.11 30.43
CA ARG A 9 14.04 1.71 30.19
C ARG A 9 12.77 1.58 29.34
N PHE A 10 11.99 2.65 29.22
CA PHE A 10 10.79 2.73 28.37
C PHE A 10 11.04 3.37 27.00
N MET A 11 12.25 3.88 26.75
CA MET A 11 12.56 4.58 25.50
C MET A 11 13.13 3.65 24.41
N LYS A 12 12.71 2.38 24.40
CA LYS A 12 12.93 1.48 23.27
C LYS A 12 11.72 1.52 22.32
N SER A 13 11.32 2.73 21.90
CA SER A 13 10.46 2.89 20.72
C SER A 13 11.31 2.71 19.47
N ARG A 14 11.74 1.46 19.25
CA ARG A 14 12.61 1.09 18.13
C ARG A 14 11.72 0.75 16.94
N HIS A 15 11.31 1.77 16.19
CA HIS A 15 11.05 1.74 14.75
C HIS A 15 10.31 0.51 14.21
N ARG A 16 9.28 0.02 14.90
CA ARG A 16 8.34 -0.90 14.26
C ARG A 16 7.26 0.00 13.64
N PRO A 17 7.14 0.08 12.30
CA PRO A 17 5.97 0.72 11.71
C PRO A 17 4.76 0.06 12.38
N HIS A 18 3.91 0.88 13.01
CA HIS A 18 2.73 0.36 13.68
C HIS A 18 1.93 -0.37 12.60
N THR A 19 1.45 -1.58 12.89
CA THR A 19 0.66 -2.35 11.91
C THR A 19 -0.55 -1.55 11.44
N THR A 20 -1.08 -0.69 12.31
CA THR A 20 -2.09 0.33 12.03
C THR A 20 -1.67 1.32 10.94
N ASP A 21 -0.43 1.83 10.98
CA ASP A 21 0.06 2.80 9.99
C ASP A 21 0.24 2.13 8.62
N LEU A 22 0.70 0.88 8.61
CA LEU A 22 0.82 0.09 7.38
C LEU A 22 -0.57 -0.22 6.78
N GLN A 23 -1.54 -0.57 7.63
CA GLN A 23 -2.92 -0.79 7.20
C GLN A 23 -3.57 0.51 6.69
N ALA A 24 -3.31 1.64 7.34
CA ALA A 24 -3.78 2.94 6.90
C ALA A 24 -3.16 3.33 5.54
N ALA A 25 -1.85 3.14 5.37
CA ALA A 25 -1.17 3.40 4.11
C ALA A 25 -1.70 2.51 2.97
N ALA A 26 -1.93 1.23 3.25
CA ALA A 26 -2.56 0.32 2.29
C ALA A 26 -3.99 0.77 1.94
N GLY A 27 -4.79 1.15 2.93
CA GLY A 27 -6.16 1.64 2.74
C GLY A 27 -6.22 2.92 1.90
N TRP A 28 -5.39 3.91 2.23
CA TRP A 28 -5.27 5.15 1.46
C TRP A 28 -4.70 4.91 0.05
N GLY A 29 -3.78 3.95 -0.08
CA GLY A 29 -3.25 3.53 -1.38
C GLY A 29 -4.35 2.95 -2.28
N ILE A 30 -5.18 2.05 -1.76
CA ILE A 30 -6.33 1.50 -2.48
C ILE A 30 -7.29 2.63 -2.87
N ALA A 31 -7.64 3.51 -1.94
CA ALA A 31 -8.54 4.62 -2.22
C ALA A 31 -8.02 5.55 -3.34
N ALA A 32 -6.71 5.88 -3.31
CA ALA A 32 -6.08 6.70 -4.33
C ALA A 32 -6.07 6.02 -5.71
N VAL A 33 -5.70 4.73 -5.76
CA VAL A 33 -5.72 3.94 -7.00
C VAL A 33 -7.14 3.82 -7.55
N THR A 34 -8.13 3.53 -6.71
CA THR A 34 -9.54 3.48 -7.12
C THR A 34 -10.02 4.83 -7.64
N GLY A 35 -9.66 5.94 -6.98
CA GLY A 35 -10.00 7.29 -7.44
C GLY A 35 -9.37 7.63 -8.79
N ALA A 36 -8.10 7.25 -9.00
CA ALA A 36 -7.42 7.44 -10.28
C ALA A 36 -8.04 6.59 -11.39
N LEU A 37 -8.37 5.33 -11.12
CA LEU A 37 -9.09 4.46 -12.06
C LEU A 37 -10.46 5.03 -12.41
N TRP A 38 -11.17 5.63 -11.45
CA TRP A 38 -12.46 6.27 -11.69
C TRP A 38 -12.35 7.53 -12.54
N LEU A 39 -11.30 8.34 -12.35
CA LEU A 39 -11.08 9.57 -13.11
C LEU A 39 -10.63 9.31 -14.55
N VAL A 40 -9.66 8.42 -14.73
CA VAL A 40 -9.06 8.10 -16.05
C VAL A 40 -9.95 7.14 -16.84
N GLN A 41 -10.82 6.39 -16.16
CA GLN A 41 -11.67 5.33 -16.72
C GLN A 41 -10.95 4.41 -17.73
N PRO A 42 -9.78 3.84 -17.42
CA PRO A 42 -8.96 3.11 -18.39
C PRO A 42 -9.46 1.67 -18.64
N PHE A 43 -10.76 1.42 -18.52
CA PHE A 43 -11.30 0.06 -18.51
C PHE A 43 -11.12 -0.65 -19.85
N ASP A 44 -11.28 0.03 -20.98
CA ASP A 44 -11.11 -0.58 -22.30
C ASP A 44 -9.67 -1.04 -22.55
N TRP A 45 -8.69 -0.24 -22.11
CA TRP A 45 -7.27 -0.64 -22.14
C TRP A 45 -7.00 -1.81 -21.18
N LEU A 46 -7.60 -1.77 -19.98
CA LEU A 46 -7.43 -2.82 -18.97
C LEU A 46 -7.97 -4.18 -19.47
N ARG A 47 -9.12 -4.18 -20.15
CA ARG A 47 -9.71 -5.39 -20.75
C ARG A 47 -8.78 -6.00 -21.79
N LYS A 48 -8.23 -5.17 -22.69
CA LYS A 48 -7.27 -5.61 -23.72
C LYS A 48 -5.96 -6.12 -23.13
N THR A 49 -5.53 -5.56 -22.00
CA THR A 49 -4.22 -5.88 -21.40
C THR A 49 -4.26 -7.10 -20.49
N PHE A 50 -5.37 -7.30 -19.76
CA PHE A 50 -5.45 -8.33 -18.70
C PHE A 50 -6.53 -9.39 -18.93
N LEU A 51 -7.56 -9.14 -19.75
CA LEU A 51 -8.66 -10.09 -19.98
C LEU A 51 -8.60 -10.73 -21.38
N GLU A 52 -8.20 -9.98 -22.41
CA GLU A 52 -7.90 -10.56 -23.71
C GLU A 52 -6.50 -11.19 -23.65
N LYS A 53 -6.46 -12.53 -23.68
CA LYS A 53 -5.22 -13.25 -23.95
C LYS A 53 -4.75 -12.82 -25.35
N PRO A 54 -3.46 -12.45 -25.55
CA PRO A 54 -2.97 -12.18 -26.90
C PRO A 54 -3.30 -13.41 -27.73
N GLU A 55 -4.03 -13.22 -28.84
CA GLU A 55 -4.33 -14.32 -29.76
C GLU A 55 -3.01 -15.01 -30.07
N PRO A 56 -2.91 -16.35 -29.90
CA PRO A 56 -1.75 -17.05 -30.41
C PRO A 56 -1.76 -16.80 -31.91
N GLU A 57 -0.78 -16.04 -32.40
CA GLU A 57 -0.45 -16.00 -33.81
C GLU A 57 -0.12 -17.44 -34.21
N ASP A 58 -1.12 -18.18 -34.70
CA ASP A 58 -0.93 -19.42 -35.43
C ASP A 58 -0.11 -19.08 -36.67
N LYS A 59 1.18 -19.43 -36.63
CA LYS A 59 2.08 -19.46 -37.77
C LYS A 59 2.12 -20.85 -38.38
#